data_AF-A0A2N0UHY5-F1
#
_entry.id   AF-A0A2N0UHY5-F1
#
_cell.length_a   1.000
_cell.length_b   1.000
_cell.length_c   1.000
_cell.angle_alpha   90.00
_cell.angle_beta   90.00
_cell.angle_gamma   90.00
#
_symmetry.space_group_name_H-M   'P 1'
#
loop_
_entity.id
_entity.type
_entity.pdbx_description
1 polymer ?
#
loop_
_entity_poly.entity_id
_entity_poly.type
_entity_poly.pdbx_seq_one_letter_code
_entity_poly.pdbx_strand_id
1 'polypeptide(L)'
;MSKKLISIILSCVLVASLAVVGVVSVSAAIDKDGRYVPSEGVTETHRIYFFMPESWKSEKFNASDAGAYWWSGTDACEAKDGSAKGAPWPGYKMQVYDADANLFYIDLPADAPNIIFNNFLNGGEKTTDKSGKVTYQYSKEQFEAAAQTKDATCQYYSDGDDEYYDNMLDGEFWTKAEEAVVGNDKSFLGNFKDNFFIETEYDLGISMTFDNMIFVIDPENSDVNDLSGKVSYGGNFYFFYGKNADGKYEYGGLPNYEMAKDNGVVNVLDKDAKPATPIQPNKPQVPDDNNGGNNNGGNNNNGGNNNGANNNGANNNGGNTNPTATVPAPDKNATSSADSVSTSDTTPTSDNGAVQTGVATAAAALAVVLIAGGAVLYTRKRFE
;
A
#
# COMPACT_ATOMS: atom_id res chain seq x y z
N MET A 1 -29.37 -20.82 23.15
CA MET A 1 -30.67 -20.89 22.44
C MET A 1 -30.83 -19.60 21.64
N SER A 2 -31.16 -19.71 20.35
CA SER A 2 -31.48 -18.61 19.38
C SER A 2 -30.83 -17.22 19.55
N LYS A 3 -29.75 -16.98 18.79
CA LYS A 3 -29.58 -15.72 18.04
C LYS A 3 -29.19 -16.08 16.60
N LYS A 4 -30.19 -16.25 15.74
CA LYS A 4 -30.03 -16.33 14.27
C LYS A 4 -30.68 -15.08 13.66
N LEU A 5 -30.16 -14.66 12.50
CA LEU A 5 -30.64 -13.53 11.67
C LEU A 5 -30.55 -12.13 12.29
N ILE A 6 -29.34 -11.54 12.28
CA ILE A 6 -29.14 -10.20 11.67
C ILE A 6 -27.86 -10.29 10.83
N SER A 7 -28.03 -10.67 9.56
CA SER A 7 -27.06 -10.57 8.47
C SER A 7 -27.87 -10.24 7.22
N ILE A 8 -27.30 -9.51 6.26
CA ILE A 8 -27.99 -8.88 5.10
C ILE A 8 -28.68 -7.53 5.44
N ILE A 9 -27.98 -6.58 6.09
CA ILE A 9 -28.09 -5.13 5.83
C ILE A 9 -26.73 -4.45 6.06
N LEU A 10 -25.78 -4.61 5.14
CA LEU A 10 -24.59 -3.71 5.06
C LEU A 10 -24.13 -3.44 3.62
N SER A 11 -24.63 -4.18 2.63
CA SER A 11 -24.32 -4.00 1.20
C SER A 11 -25.30 -3.08 0.44
N CYS A 12 -26.11 -2.27 1.13
CA CYS A 12 -27.17 -1.45 0.53
C CYS A 12 -27.37 -0.05 1.14
N VAL A 13 -26.52 0.41 2.08
CA VAL A 13 -26.71 1.71 2.75
C VAL A 13 -25.45 2.58 2.72
N LEU A 14 -25.20 3.18 1.55
CA LEU A 14 -24.67 4.55 1.49
C LEU A 14 -25.33 5.36 0.36
N VAL A 15 -26.67 5.26 0.26
CA VAL A 15 -27.51 6.15 -0.56
C VAL A 15 -28.71 6.62 0.26
N ALA A 16 -28.51 7.57 1.19
CA ALA A 16 -29.59 8.40 1.76
C ALA A 16 -29.14 9.55 2.70
N SER A 17 -28.20 10.42 2.31
CA SER A 17 -28.09 11.77 2.92
C SER A 17 -27.22 12.75 2.13
N LEU A 18 -27.38 12.80 0.80
CA LEU A 18 -26.97 13.96 0.01
C LEU A 18 -27.84 15.17 0.36
N ALA A 19 -27.52 15.83 1.47
CA ALA A 19 -27.81 17.24 1.62
C ALA A 19 -26.96 17.97 0.57
N VAL A 20 -27.57 18.31 -0.56
CA VAL A 20 -26.92 19.05 -1.65
C VAL A 20 -26.66 20.49 -1.18
N VAL A 21 -25.61 20.65 -0.37
CA VAL A 21 -24.79 21.85 -0.45
C VAL A 21 -24.04 21.71 -1.76
N GLY A 22 -24.39 22.55 -2.73
CA GLY A 22 -23.67 22.66 -3.99
C GLY A 22 -22.30 23.28 -3.76
N VAL A 23 -21.41 22.58 -3.06
CA VAL A 23 -19.98 22.74 -3.26
C VAL A 23 -19.77 22.37 -4.72
N VAL A 24 -19.37 23.36 -5.53
CA VAL A 24 -18.76 23.06 -6.82
C VAL A 24 -17.53 22.24 -6.51
N SER A 25 -17.61 20.91 -6.66
CA SER A 25 -16.45 20.05 -6.58
C SER A 25 -15.54 20.43 -7.75
N VAL A 26 -14.59 21.32 -7.44
CA VAL A 26 -13.39 21.47 -8.24
C VAL A 26 -12.78 20.08 -8.25
N SER A 27 -12.83 19.38 -9.37
CA SER A 27 -12.15 18.09 -9.49
C SER A 27 -10.68 18.29 -9.16
N ALA A 28 -10.07 17.30 -8.49
CA ALA A 28 -8.63 17.11 -8.37
C ALA A 28 -7.83 17.87 -9.44
N ALA A 29 -6.91 18.73 -9.01
CA ALA A 29 -5.97 19.29 -9.95
C ALA A 29 -4.95 18.22 -10.34
N ILE A 30 -4.59 18.18 -11.62
CA ILE A 30 -3.50 17.36 -12.13
C ILE A 30 -2.37 18.34 -12.47
N ASP A 31 -1.19 18.15 -11.89
CA ASP A 31 -0.04 19.00 -12.20
C ASP A 31 0.49 18.75 -13.63
N LYS A 32 1.42 19.59 -14.07
CA LYS A 32 2.03 19.49 -15.41
C LYS A 32 2.74 18.15 -15.70
N ASP A 33 3.07 17.38 -14.66
CA ASP A 33 3.76 16.10 -14.74
C ASP A 33 2.79 14.91 -14.57
N GLY A 34 1.49 15.16 -14.45
CA GLY A 34 0.44 14.14 -14.29
C GLY A 34 0.15 13.75 -12.84
N ARG A 35 0.66 14.48 -11.86
CA ARG A 35 0.56 14.13 -10.44
C ARG A 35 -0.68 14.70 -9.77
N TYR A 36 -1.09 14.04 -8.71
CA TYR A 36 -2.22 14.46 -7.90
C TYR A 36 -1.93 15.76 -7.14
N VAL A 37 -2.86 16.70 -7.21
CA VAL A 37 -2.94 17.91 -6.37
C VAL A 37 -4.36 17.96 -5.78
N PRO A 38 -4.50 17.84 -4.44
CA PRO A 38 -5.79 17.85 -3.78
C PRO A 38 -6.66 19.06 -4.14
N SER A 39 -7.95 18.80 -4.39
CA SER A 39 -8.95 19.86 -4.54
C SER A 39 -9.24 20.58 -3.22
N GLU A 40 -9.86 21.75 -3.30
CA GLU A 40 -10.28 22.54 -2.13
C GLU A 40 -11.26 21.79 -1.20
N GLY A 41 -11.88 20.70 -1.67
CA GLY A 41 -12.79 19.86 -0.89
C GLY A 41 -12.08 18.83 0.00
N VAL A 42 -10.79 18.57 -0.22
CA VAL A 42 -10.01 17.59 0.54
C VAL A 42 -9.58 18.19 1.88
N THR A 43 -10.20 17.73 2.97
CA THR A 43 -9.91 18.21 4.33
C THR A 43 -8.77 17.46 5.01
N GLU A 44 -8.49 16.23 4.58
CA GLU A 44 -7.48 15.35 5.16
C GLU A 44 -6.90 14.42 4.09
N THR A 45 -5.59 14.17 4.19
CA THR A 45 -4.86 13.23 3.33
C THR A 45 -3.89 12.41 4.16
N HIS A 46 -3.73 11.13 3.83
CA HIS A 46 -2.72 10.25 4.41
C HIS A 46 -1.59 10.04 3.40
N ARG A 47 -0.34 10.24 3.82
CA ARG A 47 0.83 10.01 2.98
C ARG A 47 1.13 8.52 2.92
N ILE A 48 0.87 7.91 1.77
CA ILE A 48 1.14 6.50 1.54
C ILE A 48 2.38 6.37 0.64
N TYR A 49 3.36 5.61 1.11
CA TYR A 49 4.55 5.26 0.33
C TYR A 49 4.29 3.99 -0.48
N PHE A 50 4.90 3.89 -1.66
CA PHE A 50 4.90 2.68 -2.48
C PHE A 50 6.32 2.36 -2.93
N PHE A 51 6.76 1.14 -2.64
CA PHE A 51 7.99 0.58 -3.17
C PHE A 51 7.69 -0.14 -4.48
N MET A 52 8.05 0.48 -5.61
CA MET A 52 7.85 -0.12 -6.92
C MET A 52 9.01 -1.08 -7.24
N PRO A 53 8.73 -2.38 -7.52
CA PRO A 53 9.79 -3.31 -7.90
C PRO A 53 10.52 -2.86 -9.17
N GLU A 54 11.84 -3.07 -9.26
CA GLU A 54 12.59 -2.79 -10.50
C GLU A 54 12.03 -3.59 -11.69
N SER A 55 11.52 -4.79 -11.44
CA SER A 55 10.88 -5.67 -12.44
C SER A 55 9.59 -5.10 -13.04
N TRP A 56 8.99 -4.07 -12.45
CA TRP A 56 7.84 -3.37 -13.02
C TRP A 56 8.24 -2.26 -14.00
N LYS A 57 9.52 -1.87 -14.07
CA LYS A 57 9.96 -0.87 -15.05
C LYS A 57 10.02 -1.45 -16.46
N SER A 58 9.80 -0.59 -17.46
CA SER A 58 9.95 -0.95 -18.86
C SER A 58 10.52 0.21 -19.68
N GLU A 59 11.82 0.13 -20.00
CA GLU A 59 12.50 1.09 -20.88
C GLU A 59 11.81 1.22 -22.24
N LYS A 60 11.41 0.08 -22.84
CA LYS A 60 10.71 0.01 -24.15
C LYS A 60 9.43 0.85 -24.19
N PHE A 61 8.72 0.98 -23.07
CA PHE A 61 7.45 1.69 -22.97
C PHE A 61 7.53 2.95 -22.08
N ASN A 62 8.75 3.39 -21.74
CA ASN A 62 9.02 4.53 -20.86
C ASN A 62 8.27 4.46 -19.50
N ALA A 63 8.16 3.25 -18.94
CA ALA A 63 7.56 3.01 -17.63
C ALA A 63 8.67 3.01 -16.57
N SER A 64 8.95 4.17 -15.99
CA SER A 64 9.96 4.38 -14.94
C SER A 64 9.40 4.91 -13.64
N ASP A 65 8.11 5.25 -13.61
CA ASP A 65 7.42 5.92 -12.52
C ASP A 65 6.29 5.05 -11.96
N ALA A 66 5.90 5.28 -10.72
CA ALA A 66 4.70 4.68 -10.15
C ALA A 66 3.44 5.53 -10.41
N GLY A 67 2.29 4.86 -10.49
CA GLY A 67 0.97 5.45 -10.58
C GLY A 67 0.04 4.91 -9.49
N ALA A 68 -0.96 5.72 -9.13
CA ALA A 68 -1.96 5.42 -8.12
C ALA A 68 -3.37 5.71 -8.66
N TYR A 69 -4.26 4.73 -8.54
CA TYR A 69 -5.65 4.83 -9.00
C TYR A 69 -6.61 4.46 -7.87
N TRP A 70 -7.61 5.31 -7.61
CA TRP A 70 -8.73 5.04 -6.71
C TRP A 70 -10.05 5.46 -7.38
N TRP A 71 -11.12 4.69 -7.16
CA TRP A 71 -12.37 4.82 -7.91
C TRP A 71 -13.55 5.39 -7.10
N SER A 72 -13.36 5.66 -5.81
CA SER A 72 -14.34 6.29 -4.92
C SER A 72 -13.64 7.03 -3.77
N GLY A 73 -14.39 7.82 -3.00
CA GLY A 73 -13.83 8.88 -2.15
C GLY A 73 -13.68 10.20 -2.90
N THR A 74 -13.13 11.21 -2.25
CA THR A 74 -12.87 12.51 -2.84
C THR A 74 -11.78 12.39 -3.92
N ASP A 75 -11.85 13.23 -4.95
CA ASP A 75 -10.86 13.29 -6.03
C ASP A 75 -10.60 11.98 -6.79
N ALA A 76 -11.57 11.05 -6.74
CA ALA A 76 -11.56 9.78 -7.46
C ALA A 76 -11.18 9.92 -8.95
N CYS A 77 -10.38 8.96 -9.42
CA CYS A 77 -9.95 8.83 -10.82
C CYS A 77 -11.14 8.68 -11.78
N GLU A 78 -10.92 8.86 -13.08
CA GLU A 78 -11.99 8.74 -14.08
C GLU A 78 -12.58 7.32 -14.07
N ALA A 79 -13.87 7.25 -13.73
CA ALA A 79 -14.62 6.00 -13.78
C ALA A 79 -15.00 5.68 -15.23
N LYS A 80 -14.93 4.40 -15.63
CA LYS A 80 -15.21 3.94 -17.00
C LYS A 80 -16.65 4.24 -17.49
N ASP A 81 -17.59 4.47 -16.58
CA ASP A 81 -18.96 4.89 -16.87
C ASP A 81 -19.15 6.42 -16.93
N GLY A 82 -18.08 7.20 -16.71
CA GLY A 82 -18.08 8.66 -16.68
C GLY A 82 -18.66 9.28 -15.40
N SER A 83 -18.90 8.49 -14.35
CA SER A 83 -19.45 8.98 -13.07
C SER A 83 -18.47 9.85 -12.28
N ALA A 84 -17.17 9.62 -12.43
CA ALA A 84 -16.08 10.43 -11.88
C ALA A 84 -15.21 11.03 -13.00
N LYS A 85 -14.58 12.18 -12.75
CA LYS A 85 -13.81 12.97 -13.73
C LYS A 85 -12.41 13.36 -13.23
N GLY A 86 -11.75 12.47 -12.49
CA GLY A 86 -10.34 12.62 -12.11
C GLY A 86 -9.39 12.17 -13.23
N ALA A 87 -8.18 11.74 -12.85
CA ALA A 87 -7.21 11.20 -13.81
C ALA A 87 -7.70 9.90 -14.47
N PRO A 88 -7.60 9.74 -15.81
CA PRO A 88 -7.89 8.48 -16.48
C PRO A 88 -6.89 7.39 -16.10
N TRP A 89 -7.25 6.11 -16.27
CA TRP A 89 -6.32 4.99 -16.10
C TRP A 89 -5.00 5.25 -16.87
N PRO A 90 -3.83 5.22 -16.21
CA PRO A 90 -3.52 4.49 -14.97
C PRO A 90 -3.63 5.29 -13.65
N GLY A 91 -4.43 6.36 -13.63
CA GLY A 91 -4.62 7.22 -12.46
C GLY A 91 -3.58 8.34 -12.40
N TYR A 92 -3.31 8.84 -11.20
CA TYR A 92 -2.35 9.93 -10.99
C TYR A 92 -0.92 9.39 -10.94
N LYS A 93 0.02 10.15 -11.48
CA LYS A 93 1.46 9.90 -11.29
C LYS A 93 1.81 10.12 -9.82
N MET A 94 2.55 9.19 -9.21
CA MET A 94 3.02 9.34 -7.85
C MET A 94 4.17 10.37 -7.76
N GLN A 95 4.34 10.94 -6.57
CA GLN A 95 5.52 11.75 -6.26
C GLN A 95 6.73 10.83 -6.09
N VAL A 96 7.91 11.30 -6.50
CA VAL A 96 9.17 10.57 -6.28
C VAL A 96 9.70 10.93 -4.90
N TYR A 97 9.92 9.95 -4.03
CA TYR A 97 10.54 10.14 -2.72
C TYR A 97 12.05 9.93 -2.79
N ASP A 98 12.47 8.77 -3.33
CA ASP A 98 13.86 8.45 -3.60
C ASP A 98 13.92 7.55 -4.85
N ALA A 99 14.46 8.10 -5.94
CA ALA A 99 14.53 7.42 -7.23
C ALA A 99 15.51 6.24 -7.24
N ASP A 100 16.60 6.31 -6.46
CA ASP A 100 17.62 5.27 -6.40
C ASP A 100 17.13 4.04 -5.60
N ALA A 101 16.10 4.22 -4.76
CA ALA A 101 15.43 3.18 -3.99
C ALA A 101 14.08 2.71 -4.59
N ASN A 102 13.66 3.24 -5.75
CA ASN A 102 12.32 3.08 -6.33
C ASN A 102 11.17 3.40 -5.34
N LEU A 103 11.36 4.41 -4.51
CA LEU A 103 10.40 4.78 -3.49
C LEU A 103 9.60 6.00 -3.93
N PHE A 104 8.28 5.82 -3.98
CA PHE A 104 7.30 6.82 -4.40
C PHE A 104 6.33 7.11 -3.25
N TYR A 105 5.59 8.21 -3.33
CA TYR A 105 4.49 8.50 -2.39
C TYR A 105 3.31 9.18 -3.07
N ILE A 106 2.16 9.10 -2.42
CA ILE A 106 0.99 9.94 -2.72
C ILE A 106 0.35 10.39 -1.42
N ASP A 107 -0.13 11.64 -1.39
CA ASP A 107 -0.95 12.18 -0.31
C ASP A 107 -2.41 11.88 -0.65
N LEU A 108 -2.88 10.68 -0.29
CA LEU A 108 -4.20 10.16 -0.69
C LEU A 108 -5.31 10.77 0.18
N PRO A 109 -6.49 11.15 -0.36
CA PRO A 109 -7.64 11.55 0.46
C PRO A 109 -8.02 10.49 1.50
N ALA A 110 -8.24 10.90 2.74
CA ALA A 110 -8.56 9.98 3.85
C ALA A 110 -9.92 9.25 3.70
N ASP A 111 -10.75 9.65 2.73
CA ASP A 111 -12.02 9.00 2.40
C ASP A 111 -11.94 8.06 1.19
N ALA A 112 -10.75 7.86 0.60
CA ALA A 112 -10.54 6.88 -0.47
C ALA A 112 -10.48 5.46 0.13
N PRO A 113 -11.44 4.56 -0.17
CA PRO A 113 -11.51 3.26 0.49
C PRO A 113 -10.50 2.25 -0.07
N ASN A 114 -10.16 2.37 -1.36
CA ASN A 114 -9.33 1.43 -2.09
C ASN A 114 -8.36 2.13 -3.05
N ILE A 115 -7.15 1.59 -3.17
CA ILE A 115 -6.11 2.05 -4.08
C ILE A 115 -5.54 0.87 -4.90
N ILE A 116 -5.22 1.15 -6.16
CA ILE A 116 -4.42 0.29 -7.04
C ILE A 116 -3.11 1.02 -7.34
N PHE A 117 -1.99 0.43 -6.93
CA PHE A 117 -0.66 0.89 -7.37
C PHE A 117 -0.31 0.24 -8.70
N ASN A 118 0.39 0.97 -9.56
CA ASN A 118 0.79 0.52 -10.88
C ASN A 118 2.10 1.18 -11.34
N ASN A 119 2.64 0.76 -12.49
CA ASN A 119 3.89 1.31 -13.06
C ASN A 119 3.67 2.50 -14.02
N PHE A 120 2.60 3.26 -13.81
CA PHE A 120 2.15 4.41 -14.61
C PHE A 120 2.05 4.16 -16.12
N LEU A 121 2.01 2.89 -16.55
CA LEU A 121 1.88 2.49 -17.95
C LEU A 121 0.45 2.06 -18.26
N ASN A 122 -0.23 2.78 -19.16
CA ASN A 122 -1.49 2.30 -19.71
C ASN A 122 -1.22 1.10 -20.65
N GLY A 123 -1.51 -0.11 -20.18
CA GLY A 123 -1.39 -1.34 -20.96
C GLY A 123 -2.53 -1.61 -21.95
N GLY A 124 -3.60 -0.81 -21.91
CA GLY A 124 -4.80 -0.99 -22.72
C GLY A 124 -5.61 -2.25 -22.39
N GLU A 125 -6.74 -2.40 -23.07
CA GLU A 125 -7.63 -3.55 -22.91
C GLU A 125 -7.18 -4.75 -23.78
N LYS A 126 -7.39 -5.95 -23.23
CA LYS A 126 -7.37 -7.22 -23.97
C LYS A 126 -8.81 -7.68 -24.13
N THR A 127 -9.19 -8.06 -25.34
CA THR A 127 -10.54 -8.56 -25.66
C THR A 127 -10.41 -9.94 -26.29
N THR A 128 -11.27 -10.88 -25.87
CA THR A 128 -11.42 -12.17 -26.54
C THR A 128 -12.81 -12.22 -27.15
N ASP A 129 -12.90 -12.36 -28.47
CA ASP A 129 -14.20 -12.45 -29.14
C ASP A 129 -14.83 -13.85 -29.03
N LYS A 130 -16.07 -14.01 -29.51
CA LYS A 130 -16.82 -15.28 -29.46
C LYS A 130 -16.19 -16.42 -30.28
N SER A 131 -15.18 -16.14 -31.12
CA SER A 131 -14.40 -17.14 -31.85
C SER A 131 -13.09 -17.54 -31.14
N GLY A 132 -12.81 -16.95 -29.97
CA GLY A 132 -11.56 -17.14 -29.23
C GLY A 132 -10.40 -16.30 -29.75
N LYS A 133 -10.64 -15.37 -30.70
CA LYS A 133 -9.60 -14.47 -31.19
C LYS A 133 -9.33 -13.40 -30.13
N VAL A 134 -8.07 -13.32 -29.70
CA VAL A 134 -7.59 -12.30 -28.77
C VAL A 134 -7.09 -11.08 -29.56
N THR A 135 -7.50 -9.90 -29.12
CA THR A 135 -6.99 -8.60 -29.60
C THR A 135 -6.55 -7.74 -28.41
N TYR A 136 -5.50 -6.95 -28.60
CA TYR A 136 -5.02 -5.97 -27.64
C TYR A 136 -5.25 -4.56 -28.20
N GLN A 137 -5.64 -3.61 -27.36
CA GLN A 137 -5.88 -2.22 -27.75
C GLN A 137 -4.60 -1.53 -28.26
N TYR A 138 -3.46 -1.86 -27.66
CA TYR A 138 -2.14 -1.38 -28.06
C TYR A 138 -1.30 -2.52 -28.66
N SER A 139 -0.41 -3.12 -27.87
CA SER A 139 0.35 -4.31 -28.23
C SER A 139 0.27 -5.34 -27.10
N LYS A 140 0.53 -6.61 -27.41
CA LYS A 140 0.61 -7.67 -26.39
C LYS A 140 1.72 -7.35 -25.38
N GLU A 141 2.85 -6.87 -25.88
CA GLU A 141 4.03 -6.53 -25.09
C GLU A 141 3.77 -5.35 -24.16
N GLN A 142 3.03 -4.32 -24.58
CA GLN A 142 2.65 -3.20 -23.70
C GLN A 142 1.59 -3.63 -22.68
N PHE A 143 0.69 -4.55 -23.06
CA PHE A 143 -0.25 -5.15 -22.14
C PHE A 143 0.46 -5.97 -21.05
N GLU A 144 1.49 -6.75 -21.40
CA GLU A 144 2.27 -7.56 -20.46
C GLU A 144 3.28 -6.72 -19.65
N ALA A 145 3.73 -5.58 -20.17
CA ALA A 145 4.64 -4.66 -19.45
C ALA A 145 3.92 -3.73 -18.47
N ALA A 146 2.60 -3.52 -18.59
CA ALA A 146 1.83 -2.73 -17.63
C ALA A 146 1.48 -3.58 -16.40
N ALA A 147 2.01 -3.18 -15.25
CA ALA A 147 1.91 -3.90 -13.98
C ALA A 147 1.04 -3.13 -12.98
N GLN A 148 0.29 -3.87 -12.15
CA GLN A 148 -0.68 -3.31 -11.20
C GLN A 148 -0.88 -4.22 -9.99
N THR A 149 -1.31 -3.65 -8.87
CA THR A 149 -1.78 -4.42 -7.72
C THR A 149 -3.23 -4.90 -7.91
N LYS A 150 -3.67 -5.76 -6.99
CA LYS A 150 -5.08 -5.93 -6.63
C LYS A 150 -5.57 -4.66 -5.93
N ASP A 151 -6.88 -4.50 -5.76
CA ASP A 151 -7.43 -3.44 -4.90
C ASP A 151 -6.91 -3.63 -3.47
N ALA A 152 -6.19 -2.65 -2.94
CA ALA A 152 -5.76 -2.60 -1.55
C ALA A 152 -6.70 -1.67 -0.77
N THR A 153 -7.30 -2.16 0.32
CA THR A 153 -8.05 -1.30 1.26
C THR A 153 -7.09 -0.32 1.92
N CYS A 154 -7.36 0.98 1.78
CA CYS A 154 -6.42 2.04 2.17
C CYS A 154 -7.03 3.15 3.04
N GLN A 155 -8.22 2.92 3.61
CA GLN A 155 -8.83 3.85 4.57
C GLN A 155 -8.27 3.60 5.98
N TYR A 156 -8.48 2.39 6.50
CA TYR A 156 -7.91 1.86 7.73
C TYR A 156 -8.05 0.33 7.76
N TYR A 157 -7.40 -0.32 8.73
CA TYR A 157 -7.74 -1.67 9.19
C TYR A 157 -8.27 -1.62 10.62
N SER A 158 -9.18 -2.55 10.94
CA SER A 158 -9.64 -2.91 12.28
C SER A 158 -9.36 -4.39 12.57
N ASP A 159 -9.60 -4.84 13.81
CA ASP A 159 -9.51 -6.26 14.19
C ASP A 159 -10.39 -7.17 13.30
N GLY A 160 -9.78 -8.18 12.67
CA GLY A 160 -10.45 -9.09 11.74
C GLY A 160 -10.51 -8.62 10.28
N ASP A 161 -9.83 -7.52 9.91
CA ASP A 161 -9.73 -7.05 8.52
C ASP A 161 -8.49 -7.60 7.79
N ASP A 162 -7.42 -7.94 8.51
CA ASP A 162 -6.14 -8.36 7.93
C ASP A 162 -5.44 -9.45 8.76
N GLU A 163 -5.32 -10.65 8.18
CA GLU A 163 -4.70 -11.81 8.84
C GLU A 163 -3.24 -11.58 9.26
N TYR A 164 -2.53 -10.59 8.67
CA TYR A 164 -1.16 -10.30 9.08
C TYR A 164 -1.12 -9.57 10.44
N TYR A 165 -1.93 -8.52 10.62
CA TYR A 165 -2.03 -7.83 11.91
C TYR A 165 -2.81 -8.65 12.97
N ASP A 166 -3.84 -9.41 12.57
CA ASP A 166 -4.62 -10.26 13.48
C ASP A 166 -3.78 -11.36 14.15
N ASN A 167 -2.73 -11.87 13.48
CA ASN A 167 -1.82 -12.89 14.02
C ASN A 167 -0.54 -12.31 14.63
N MET A 168 -0.31 -10.99 14.51
CA MET A 168 0.90 -10.33 14.98
C MET A 168 1.00 -10.39 16.52
N LEU A 169 2.20 -10.64 17.04
CA LEU A 169 2.48 -10.85 18.48
C LEU A 169 1.61 -11.95 19.12
N ASP A 170 1.58 -13.15 18.52
CA ASP A 170 0.73 -14.29 18.95
C ASP A 170 -0.78 -13.92 19.07
N GLY A 171 -1.23 -12.93 18.28
CA GLY A 171 -2.59 -12.40 18.28
C GLY A 171 -2.87 -11.26 19.27
N GLU A 172 -1.85 -10.74 19.97
CA GLU A 172 -2.02 -9.66 20.94
C GLU A 172 -1.90 -8.24 20.35
N PHE A 173 -1.62 -8.08 19.04
CA PHE A 173 -1.37 -6.77 18.43
C PHE A 173 -2.51 -5.76 18.64
N TRP A 174 -3.75 -6.11 18.26
CA TRP A 174 -4.90 -5.22 18.40
C TRP A 174 -5.21 -4.90 19.86
N THR A 175 -5.11 -5.89 20.76
CA THR A 175 -5.28 -5.67 22.21
C THR A 175 -4.26 -4.68 22.76
N LYS A 176 -2.97 -4.81 22.40
CA LYS A 176 -1.93 -3.86 22.83
C LYS A 176 -2.12 -2.47 22.23
N ALA A 177 -2.63 -2.38 21.00
CA ALA A 177 -2.97 -1.10 20.38
C ALA A 177 -4.14 -0.42 21.12
N GLU A 178 -5.18 -1.16 21.48
CA GLU A 178 -6.31 -0.65 22.27
C GLU A 178 -5.86 -0.19 23.67
N GLU A 179 -5.08 -1.02 24.38
CA GLU A 179 -4.52 -0.66 25.69
C GLU A 179 -3.67 0.62 25.63
N ALA A 180 -2.89 0.82 24.56
CA ALA A 180 -2.08 2.02 24.36
C ALA A 180 -2.93 3.28 24.06
N VAL A 181 -4.00 3.14 23.28
CA VAL A 181 -4.92 4.25 22.95
C VAL A 181 -5.79 4.62 24.16
N VAL A 182 -6.37 3.64 24.85
CA VAL A 182 -7.29 3.83 25.99
C VAL A 182 -6.55 4.17 27.28
N GLY A 183 -5.42 3.48 27.54
CA GLY A 183 -4.57 3.71 28.72
C GLY A 183 -3.66 4.94 28.61
N ASN A 184 -3.57 5.54 27.42
CA ASN A 184 -2.73 6.71 27.10
C ASN A 184 -1.20 6.48 27.26
N ASP A 185 -0.75 5.22 27.38
CA ASP A 185 0.65 4.85 27.21
C ASP A 185 0.90 4.48 25.74
N LYS A 186 1.18 5.51 24.94
CA LYS A 186 1.45 5.38 23.51
C LYS A 186 2.84 4.77 23.17
N SER A 187 3.59 4.24 24.14
CA SER A 187 4.95 3.68 23.90
C SER A 187 4.97 2.51 22.91
N PHE A 188 3.97 1.63 22.98
CA PHE A 188 3.76 0.53 22.02
C PHE A 188 3.64 1.04 20.57
N LEU A 189 2.97 2.18 20.39
CA LEU A 189 2.64 2.76 19.08
C LEU A 189 3.75 3.63 18.48
N GLY A 190 4.84 3.88 19.23
CA GLY A 190 6.02 4.58 18.72
C GLY A 190 5.72 5.91 18.02
N ASN A 191 6.18 6.03 16.77
CA ASN A 191 5.97 7.23 15.95
C ASN A 191 4.62 7.24 15.22
N PHE A 192 3.96 6.09 15.06
CA PHE A 192 2.69 5.92 14.34
C PHE A 192 1.45 6.03 15.25
N LYS A 193 1.65 6.45 16.50
CA LYS A 193 0.62 6.56 17.55
C LYS A 193 -0.60 7.42 17.21
N ASP A 194 -0.53 8.21 16.14
CA ASP A 194 -1.60 9.10 15.69
C ASP A 194 -2.38 8.50 14.50
N ASN A 195 -1.91 7.38 13.94
CA ASN A 195 -2.67 6.53 13.02
C ASN A 195 -3.77 5.72 13.73
N PHE A 196 -3.62 5.47 15.04
CA PHE A 196 -4.49 4.58 15.82
C PHE A 196 -5.61 5.35 16.52
N PHE A 197 -6.83 4.85 16.39
CA PHE A 197 -8.06 5.44 16.94
C PHE A 197 -9.09 4.36 17.29
N ILE A 198 -10.09 4.72 18.09
CA ILE A 198 -11.26 3.86 18.33
C ILE A 198 -12.35 4.29 17.34
N GLU A 199 -12.69 3.40 16.42
CA GLU A 199 -13.83 3.56 15.52
C GLU A 199 -15.12 3.26 16.32
N THR A 200 -16.10 4.16 16.24
CA THR A 200 -17.35 4.11 17.03
C THR A 200 -18.62 4.33 16.21
N GLU A 201 -18.53 4.72 14.94
CA GLU A 201 -19.67 4.91 14.04
C GLU A 201 -20.23 3.56 13.57
N TYR A 202 -19.34 2.57 13.38
CA TYR A 202 -19.63 1.23 12.88
C TYR A 202 -19.38 0.12 13.92
N ASP A 203 -18.99 0.48 15.16
CA ASP A 203 -18.71 -0.43 16.28
C ASP A 203 -17.57 -1.44 15.96
N LEU A 204 -16.55 -0.97 15.22
CA LEU A 204 -15.39 -1.76 14.81
C LEU A 204 -14.27 -1.80 15.87
N GLY A 205 -14.23 -0.82 16.78
CA GLY A 205 -13.24 -0.77 17.86
C GLY A 205 -11.88 -0.23 17.42
N ILE A 206 -10.79 -0.76 17.97
CA ILE A 206 -9.42 -0.31 17.66
C ILE A 206 -9.12 -0.44 16.17
N SER A 207 -8.68 0.66 15.57
CA SER A 207 -8.47 0.80 14.13
C SER A 207 -7.21 1.63 13.84
N MET A 208 -6.63 1.48 12.65
CA MET A 208 -5.38 2.09 12.24
C MET A 208 -5.43 2.61 10.79
N THR A 209 -5.13 3.90 10.57
CA THR A 209 -4.92 4.49 9.23
C THR A 209 -3.51 4.20 8.68
N PHE A 210 -3.32 4.40 7.37
CA PHE A 210 -2.04 4.14 6.70
C PHE A 210 -1.16 5.38 6.52
N ASP A 211 -1.36 6.42 7.33
CA ASP A 211 -0.54 7.63 7.23
C ASP A 211 0.95 7.34 7.53
N ASN A 212 1.80 7.82 6.64
CA ASN A 212 3.23 7.52 6.59
C ASN A 212 3.61 6.02 6.55
N MET A 213 2.68 5.12 6.20
CA MET A 213 2.96 3.70 5.99
C MET A 213 3.36 3.40 4.53
N ILE A 214 4.00 2.25 4.32
CA ILE A 214 4.46 1.80 3.00
C ILE A 214 3.71 0.55 2.53
N PHE A 215 3.19 0.60 1.31
CA PHE A 215 2.69 -0.59 0.62
C PHE A 215 3.85 -1.33 -0.06
N VAL A 216 3.95 -2.64 0.22
CA VAL A 216 4.94 -3.54 -0.37
C VAL A 216 4.21 -4.71 -1.01
N ILE A 217 4.50 -4.99 -2.30
CA ILE A 217 3.86 -6.10 -3.00
C ILE A 217 4.31 -7.45 -2.46
N ASP A 218 3.45 -8.45 -2.55
CA ASP A 218 3.83 -9.85 -2.50
C ASP A 218 3.85 -10.38 -3.96
N PRO A 219 5.04 -10.68 -4.52
CA PRO A 219 5.17 -11.12 -5.90
C PRO A 219 4.66 -12.55 -6.16
N GLU A 220 4.49 -13.37 -5.11
CA GLU A 220 3.95 -14.73 -5.21
C GLU A 220 2.42 -14.72 -5.10
N ASN A 221 1.83 -13.74 -4.41
CA ASN A 221 0.38 -13.47 -4.36
C ASN A 221 -0.14 -12.78 -5.64
N SER A 222 0.10 -13.39 -6.80
CA SER A 222 -0.45 -12.91 -8.08
C SER A 222 -1.76 -13.61 -8.45
N ASP A 223 -2.61 -12.94 -9.23
CA ASP A 223 -3.80 -13.53 -9.84
C ASP A 223 -4.03 -12.95 -11.25
N VAL A 224 -4.78 -13.65 -12.09
CA VAL A 224 -5.18 -13.18 -13.42
C VAL A 224 -6.66 -12.84 -13.42
N ASN A 225 -6.99 -11.55 -13.54
CA ASN A 225 -8.38 -11.10 -13.60
C ASN A 225 -9.08 -11.70 -14.84
N ASP A 226 -10.08 -12.56 -14.62
CA ASP A 226 -10.78 -13.32 -15.69
C ASP A 226 -11.34 -12.46 -16.82
N LEU A 227 -11.79 -11.23 -16.51
CA LEU A 227 -12.45 -10.34 -17.47
C LEU A 227 -11.44 -9.61 -18.38
N SER A 228 -10.38 -9.06 -17.80
CA SER A 228 -9.36 -8.27 -18.52
C SER A 228 -8.16 -9.13 -18.97
N GLY A 229 -7.95 -10.29 -18.36
CA GLY A 229 -6.76 -11.12 -18.51
C GLY A 229 -5.47 -10.46 -18.01
N LYS A 230 -5.57 -9.43 -17.16
CA LYS A 230 -4.43 -8.77 -16.50
C LYS A 230 -3.93 -9.59 -15.31
N VAL A 231 -2.61 -9.69 -15.17
CA VAL A 231 -1.98 -10.10 -13.91
C VAL A 231 -2.08 -8.94 -12.92
N SER A 232 -2.47 -9.21 -11.69
CA SER A 232 -2.41 -8.26 -10.57
C SER A 232 -1.76 -8.90 -9.34
N TYR A 233 -1.01 -8.09 -8.60
CA TYR A 233 -0.23 -8.54 -7.43
C TYR A 233 -0.88 -8.12 -6.12
N GLY A 234 -0.89 -8.99 -5.13
CA GLY A 234 -1.19 -8.65 -3.75
C GLY A 234 -0.05 -7.89 -3.08
N GLY A 235 -0.21 -7.65 -1.79
CA GLY A 235 0.73 -6.92 -0.94
C GLY A 235 0.03 -6.49 0.34
N ASN A 236 0.74 -5.77 1.21
CA ASN A 236 0.15 -5.20 2.42
C ASN A 236 0.85 -3.88 2.81
N PHE A 237 0.25 -3.15 3.74
CA PHE A 237 0.80 -1.95 4.36
C PHE A 237 1.65 -2.29 5.59
N TYR A 238 2.82 -1.66 5.68
CA TYR A 238 3.78 -1.82 6.77
C TYR A 238 4.23 -0.46 7.31
N PHE A 239 4.71 -0.44 8.54
CA PHE A 239 5.26 0.78 9.14
C PHE A 239 6.59 1.13 8.48
N PHE A 240 6.74 2.37 8.00
CA PHE A 240 7.91 2.82 7.27
C PHE A 240 8.87 3.60 8.19
N TYR A 241 10.03 3.02 8.52
CA TYR A 241 10.93 3.58 9.54
C TYR A 241 11.93 4.60 8.98
N GLY A 242 12.01 4.75 7.65
CA GLY A 242 12.95 5.66 6.99
C GLY A 242 14.34 5.03 6.79
N LYS A 243 15.39 5.85 6.71
CA LYS A 243 16.77 5.39 6.46
C LYS A 243 17.46 4.93 7.75
N ASN A 244 18.10 3.77 7.69
CA ASN A 244 18.99 3.24 8.72
C ASN A 244 20.39 3.85 8.64
N ALA A 245 21.30 3.42 9.53
CA ALA A 245 22.67 3.93 9.63
C ALA A 245 23.52 3.70 8.35
N ASP A 246 23.19 2.67 7.56
CA ASP A 246 23.85 2.37 6.27
C ASP A 246 23.20 3.11 5.09
N GLY A 247 22.21 3.98 5.36
CA GLY A 247 21.49 4.76 4.35
C GLY A 247 20.42 3.98 3.58
N LYS A 248 20.14 2.72 3.95
CA LYS A 248 19.08 1.90 3.35
C LYS A 248 17.74 2.15 4.05
N TYR A 249 16.64 2.00 3.33
CA TYR A 249 15.30 2.17 3.89
C TYR A 249 14.84 0.91 4.63
N GLU A 250 14.15 1.09 5.77
CA GLU A 250 13.59 0.02 6.60
C GLU A 250 12.07 0.16 6.77
N TYR A 251 11.40 -0.98 6.89
CA TYR A 251 9.95 -1.11 7.13
C TYR A 251 9.65 -2.36 7.96
N GLY A 252 8.45 -2.47 8.55
CA GLY A 252 8.13 -3.66 9.37
C GLY A 252 6.72 -3.73 9.93
N GLY A 253 6.49 -4.78 10.70
CA GLY A 253 5.17 -5.17 11.21
C GLY A 253 4.71 -4.52 12.50
N LEU A 254 5.54 -3.70 13.18
CA LEU A 254 5.18 -3.05 14.45
C LEU A 254 5.40 -1.53 14.42
N PRO A 255 4.53 -0.73 15.07
CA PRO A 255 4.59 0.74 15.00
C PRO A 255 5.75 1.35 15.81
N ASN A 256 6.37 0.60 16.71
CA ASN A 256 7.60 0.99 17.38
C ASN A 256 8.81 0.27 16.74
N TYR A 257 9.76 1.04 16.20
CA TYR A 257 10.93 0.52 15.49
C TYR A 257 11.81 -0.41 16.34
N GLU A 258 12.15 -0.04 17.58
CA GLU A 258 13.01 -0.88 18.42
C GLU A 258 12.27 -2.18 18.79
N MET A 259 10.96 -2.11 19.04
CA MET A 259 10.15 -3.32 19.24
C MET A 259 10.08 -4.19 17.98
N ALA A 260 9.94 -3.59 16.79
CA ALA A 260 9.95 -4.30 15.51
C ALA A 260 11.27 -5.05 15.33
N LYS A 261 12.39 -4.40 15.68
CA LYS A 261 13.74 -4.93 15.58
C LYS A 261 13.99 -6.07 16.57
N ASP A 262 13.59 -5.89 17.83
CA ASP A 262 13.69 -6.92 18.88
C ASP A 262 12.83 -8.16 18.57
N ASN A 263 11.70 -7.98 17.87
CA ASN A 263 10.85 -9.09 17.38
C ASN A 263 11.28 -9.64 16.01
N GLY A 264 12.33 -9.10 15.38
CA GLY A 264 12.83 -9.55 14.08
C GLY A 264 11.90 -9.28 12.90
N VAL A 265 10.97 -8.33 13.01
CA VAL A 265 9.98 -7.96 11.96
C VAL A 265 10.36 -6.70 11.18
N VAL A 266 11.60 -6.22 11.31
CA VAL A 266 12.19 -5.17 10.46
C VAL A 266 12.77 -5.81 9.20
N ASN A 267 12.43 -5.24 8.05
CA ASN A 267 12.94 -5.60 6.73
C ASN A 267 13.62 -4.38 6.10
N VAL A 268 14.68 -4.62 5.34
CA VAL A 268 15.39 -3.61 4.56
C VAL A 268 14.84 -3.62 3.13
N LEU A 269 14.49 -2.46 2.58
CA LEU A 269 14.13 -2.33 1.16
C LEU A 269 15.36 -2.56 0.28
N ASP A 270 15.21 -3.44 -0.70
CA ASP A 270 16.21 -3.73 -1.73
C ASP A 270 15.50 -3.82 -3.09
N LYS A 271 15.67 -2.78 -3.93
CA LYS A 271 15.05 -2.70 -5.26
C LYS A 271 15.51 -3.79 -6.22
N ASP A 272 16.68 -4.39 -5.99
CA ASP A 272 17.28 -5.42 -6.82
C ASP A 272 16.89 -6.84 -6.36
N ALA A 273 16.24 -6.95 -5.19
CA ALA A 273 15.65 -8.18 -4.69
C ALA A 273 14.16 -8.30 -5.09
N LYS A 274 13.62 -9.53 -5.01
CA LYS A 274 12.17 -9.68 -4.84
C LYS A 274 11.78 -9.00 -3.52
N PRO A 275 10.73 -8.16 -3.49
CA PRO A 275 10.17 -7.71 -2.22
C PRO A 275 9.82 -8.93 -1.38
N ALA A 276 10.39 -9.01 -0.17
CA ALA A 276 10.07 -10.09 0.75
C ALA A 276 8.72 -9.80 1.40
N THR A 277 7.78 -10.73 1.33
CA THR A 277 6.61 -10.72 2.22
C THR A 277 7.14 -10.80 3.66
N PRO A 278 6.95 -9.77 4.50
CA PRO A 278 7.44 -9.77 5.88
C PRO A 278 6.97 -11.02 6.62
N ILE A 279 7.95 -11.76 7.12
CA ILE A 279 7.70 -12.96 7.90
C ILE A 279 7.08 -12.51 9.24
N GLN A 280 6.00 -13.18 9.66
CA GLN A 280 5.47 -13.04 11.02
C GLN A 280 6.60 -13.25 12.04
N PRO A 281 6.58 -12.60 13.22
CA PRO A 281 7.55 -12.92 14.25
C PRO A 281 7.37 -14.40 14.60
N ASN A 282 8.40 -15.21 14.29
CA ASN A 282 8.42 -16.57 14.80
C ASN A 282 8.36 -16.46 16.32
N LYS A 283 7.31 -17.03 16.91
CA LYS A 283 7.09 -17.17 18.35
C LYS A 283 8.43 -17.20 19.08
N PRO A 284 8.67 -16.31 20.07
CA PRO A 284 9.97 -16.17 20.70
C PRO A 284 10.48 -17.55 21.09
N GLN A 285 11.66 -17.93 20.58
CA GLN A 285 12.28 -19.18 20.95
C GLN A 285 12.48 -19.14 22.46
N VAL A 286 11.68 -19.92 23.18
CA VAL A 286 11.96 -20.27 24.56
C VAL A 286 13.40 -20.77 24.55
N PRO A 287 14.32 -20.18 25.35
CA PRO A 287 15.67 -20.71 25.46
C PRO A 287 15.57 -22.19 25.76
N ASP A 288 16.25 -23.00 24.96
CA ASP A 288 16.27 -24.45 25.16
C ASP A 288 17.04 -24.70 26.46
N ASP A 289 16.31 -24.78 27.59
CA ASP A 289 16.79 -25.03 28.95
C ASP A 289 17.27 -26.49 29.09
N ASN A 290 18.15 -26.90 28.18
CA ASN A 290 18.77 -28.21 28.10
C ASN A 290 20.24 -28.14 28.52
N ASN A 291 20.44 -27.82 29.80
CA ASN A 291 21.64 -28.24 30.51
C ASN A 291 21.28 -28.87 31.86
N GLY A 292 21.42 -30.21 31.94
CA GLY A 292 21.37 -30.93 33.23
C GLY A 292 20.54 -32.22 33.24
N GLY A 293 20.84 -33.20 32.39
CA GLY A 293 20.06 -34.44 32.26
C GLY A 293 20.87 -35.71 32.01
N ASN A 294 22.04 -35.87 32.63
CA ASN A 294 22.85 -37.08 32.49
C ASN A 294 22.12 -38.32 33.05
N ASN A 295 21.85 -39.35 32.23
CA ASN A 295 21.98 -40.75 32.65
C ASN A 295 21.97 -41.78 31.49
N ASN A 296 23.15 -42.37 31.27
CA ASN A 296 23.36 -43.82 31.09
C ASN A 296 22.78 -44.54 29.85
N GLY A 297 23.39 -44.28 28.68
CA GLY A 297 23.29 -45.16 27.51
C GLY A 297 24.30 -46.33 27.59
N GLY A 298 23.81 -47.55 27.83
CA GLY A 298 24.65 -48.73 27.99
C GLY A 298 24.95 -49.49 26.68
N ASN A 299 26.25 -49.72 26.46
CA ASN A 299 26.85 -50.92 25.84
C ASN A 299 27.09 -51.00 24.30
N ASN A 300 28.38 -50.93 23.95
CA ASN A 300 29.13 -51.65 22.90
C ASN A 300 28.63 -51.70 21.43
N ASN A 301 29.49 -51.17 20.52
CA ASN A 301 30.40 -52.08 19.80
C ASN A 301 31.66 -51.41 19.18
N ASN A 302 32.82 -51.84 19.67
CA ASN A 302 34.09 -52.16 19.00
C ASN A 302 34.51 -51.47 17.67
N GLY A 303 35.69 -50.82 17.70
CA GLY A 303 36.69 -50.92 16.63
C GLY A 303 37.23 -49.61 16.04
N GLY A 304 38.56 -49.40 16.09
CA GLY A 304 39.26 -48.54 15.11
C GLY A 304 39.97 -47.26 15.59
N ASN A 305 40.99 -47.41 16.44
CA ASN A 305 42.31 -46.75 16.40
C ASN A 305 42.52 -45.26 15.93
N ASN A 306 43.36 -44.56 16.70
CA ASN A 306 44.26 -43.43 16.34
C ASN A 306 43.75 -41.96 16.23
N ASN A 307 43.90 -41.25 17.36
CA ASN A 307 44.94 -40.22 17.60
C ASN A 307 45.00 -38.94 16.73
N GLY A 308 44.77 -37.76 17.35
CA GLY A 308 45.06 -36.44 16.79
C GLY A 308 44.64 -35.25 17.68
N ALA A 309 45.61 -34.42 18.12
CA ALA A 309 45.47 -33.20 18.93
C ALA A 309 44.39 -32.21 18.40
N ASN A 310 43.59 -31.51 19.22
CA ASN A 310 43.90 -30.51 20.27
C ASN A 310 44.60 -29.21 19.78
N ASN A 311 43.83 -28.11 19.70
CA ASN A 311 44.11 -26.73 20.16
C ASN A 311 42.92 -25.86 19.68
N ASN A 312 42.10 -25.20 20.51
CA ASN A 312 42.34 -24.19 21.55
C ASN A 312 42.66 -22.78 20.98
N GLY A 313 41.92 -21.77 21.45
CA GLY A 313 41.97 -20.37 20.96
C GLY A 313 40.55 -19.79 20.75
N ALA A 314 39.82 -19.40 21.78
CA ALA A 314 39.97 -18.16 22.57
C ALA A 314 38.95 -17.08 22.17
N ASN A 315 37.81 -17.17 22.87
CA ASN A 315 36.88 -16.11 23.27
C ASN A 315 37.45 -14.67 23.26
N ASN A 316 36.64 -13.69 22.84
CA ASN A 316 36.72 -12.32 23.35
C ASN A 316 35.34 -11.65 23.31
N ASN A 317 34.99 -11.00 24.43
CA ASN A 317 33.71 -10.33 24.69
C ASN A 317 33.97 -8.82 24.87
N GLY A 318 32.96 -7.99 24.61
CA GLY A 318 32.97 -6.54 24.83
C GLY A 318 32.68 -5.75 23.54
N GLY A 319 31.79 -4.76 23.54
CA GLY A 319 30.95 -4.31 24.65
C GLY A 319 29.89 -3.30 24.18
N ASN A 320 28.84 -3.13 24.98
CA ASN A 320 27.71 -2.24 24.69
C ASN A 320 28.11 -0.74 24.77
N THR A 321 27.86 0.01 23.70
CA THR A 321 27.58 1.46 23.76
C THR A 321 26.47 1.85 22.80
N ASN A 322 25.29 2.16 23.33
CA ASN A 322 24.12 2.71 22.64
C ASN A 322 24.35 4.16 22.14
N PRO A 323 23.95 4.50 20.90
CA PRO A 323 23.58 5.86 20.51
C PRO A 323 22.09 5.97 20.12
N THR A 324 21.35 6.83 20.82
CA THR A 324 19.98 7.23 20.48
C THR A 324 19.89 7.82 19.07
N ALA A 325 19.11 7.20 18.18
CA ALA A 325 18.79 7.76 16.86
C ALA A 325 17.63 8.77 16.97
N THR A 326 17.94 10.06 16.92
CA THR A 326 16.92 11.11 16.76
C THR A 326 16.54 11.28 15.29
N VAL A 327 15.29 10.95 14.94
CA VAL A 327 14.68 11.24 13.63
C VAL A 327 14.58 12.77 13.44
N PRO A 328 14.92 13.34 12.27
CA PRO A 328 14.62 14.74 11.97
C PRO A 328 13.12 15.00 11.97
N ALA A 329 12.69 16.12 12.56
CA ALA A 329 11.29 16.54 12.47
C ALA A 329 10.87 16.85 11.02
N PRO A 330 9.57 16.80 10.68
CA PRO A 330 9.10 17.23 9.36
C PRO A 330 9.49 18.69 9.12
N ASP A 331 10.20 18.97 8.03
CA ASP A 331 10.59 20.33 7.67
C ASP A 331 9.35 21.20 7.41
N LYS A 332 9.08 22.11 8.34
CA LYS A 332 8.04 23.11 8.16
C LYS A 332 8.50 24.19 7.19
N ASN A 333 7.98 24.07 5.98
CA ASN A 333 7.70 25.17 5.05
C ASN A 333 8.91 25.91 4.44
N ALA A 334 9.05 25.78 3.12
CA ALA A 334 9.74 26.75 2.26
C ALA A 334 8.77 27.33 1.22
N THR A 335 7.87 28.20 1.68
CA THR A 335 7.27 29.24 0.82
C THR A 335 8.21 30.44 0.72
N SER A 336 7.94 31.33 -0.25
CA SER A 336 8.77 32.48 -0.70
C SER A 336 9.94 32.09 -1.63
N SER A 337 10.23 32.81 -2.72
CA SER A 337 9.53 33.96 -3.32
C SER A 337 9.80 34.04 -4.82
N ALA A 338 8.95 34.77 -5.54
CA ALA A 338 9.28 35.21 -6.89
C ALA A 338 10.42 36.24 -6.84
N ASP A 339 11.36 36.13 -7.77
CA ASP A 339 12.15 37.27 -8.21
C ASP A 339 12.25 37.24 -9.75
N SER A 340 11.95 38.37 -10.37
CA SER A 340 11.81 38.50 -11.82
C SER A 340 13.13 38.86 -12.48
N VAL A 341 13.55 38.07 -13.48
CA VAL A 341 14.59 38.50 -14.43
C VAL A 341 13.96 38.57 -15.82
N SER A 342 13.79 39.80 -16.30
CA SER A 342 13.28 40.10 -17.63
C SER A 342 14.42 40.15 -18.65
N THR A 343 14.28 39.38 -19.74
CA THR A 343 14.83 39.74 -21.05
C THR A 343 13.84 39.33 -22.16
N SER A 344 13.23 40.33 -22.79
CA SER A 344 12.77 40.33 -24.20
C SER A 344 13.85 39.73 -25.13
N ASP A 345 13.60 39.08 -26.27
CA ASP A 345 12.45 39.06 -27.22
C ASP A 345 12.45 37.70 -27.99
N THR A 346 11.49 37.29 -28.84
CA THR A 346 10.28 37.90 -29.44
C THR A 346 9.25 36.80 -29.73
N THR A 347 7.96 37.12 -29.89
CA THR A 347 6.94 36.26 -30.53
C THR A 347 6.84 36.50 -32.05
N PRO A 348 6.22 35.58 -32.82
CA PRO A 348 4.78 35.70 -33.11
C PRO A 348 4.04 34.37 -32.86
N THR A 349 3.12 34.30 -31.90
CA THR A 349 1.66 34.44 -32.11
C THR A 349 1.06 33.53 -33.19
N SER A 350 0.34 32.50 -32.75
CA SER A 350 -0.82 31.96 -33.47
C SER A 350 -1.99 31.86 -32.48
N ASP A 351 -2.96 32.77 -32.60
CA ASP A 351 -4.17 32.74 -31.79
C ASP A 351 -5.03 31.51 -32.12
N ASN A 352 -5.57 30.88 -31.08
CA ASN A 352 -6.86 30.16 -31.04
C ASN A 352 -7.06 29.81 -29.56
N GLY A 353 -8.02 30.36 -28.83
CA GLY A 353 -9.36 30.77 -29.26
C GLY A 353 -10.34 29.85 -28.53
N ALA A 354 -11.03 30.37 -27.52
CA ALA A 354 -11.88 29.57 -26.64
C ALA A 354 -12.98 28.85 -27.43
N VAL A 355 -13.06 27.52 -27.31
CA VAL A 355 -14.15 26.75 -27.93
C VAL A 355 -15.35 26.73 -26.98
N GLN A 356 -16.36 27.49 -27.40
CA GLN A 356 -17.65 27.66 -26.74
C GLN A 356 -18.49 26.38 -26.77
N THR A 357 -19.30 26.16 -25.74
CA THR A 357 -20.20 25.00 -25.59
C THR A 357 -21.17 24.85 -26.77
N GLY A 358 -21.07 23.75 -27.50
CA GLY A 358 -22.00 23.37 -28.58
C GLY A 358 -22.98 22.28 -28.15
N VAL A 359 -24.26 22.61 -28.04
CA VAL A 359 -25.35 21.63 -27.88
C VAL A 359 -25.52 20.80 -29.15
N ALA A 360 -25.50 19.47 -29.02
CA ALA A 360 -25.88 18.54 -30.08
C ALA A 360 -27.15 17.79 -29.69
N THR A 361 -28.17 17.88 -30.53
CA THR A 361 -29.51 17.31 -30.33
C THR A 361 -29.53 15.78 -30.45
N ALA A 362 -30.41 15.14 -29.67
CA ALA A 362 -30.52 13.69 -29.57
C ALA A 362 -31.08 12.99 -30.83
N ALA A 363 -30.57 11.79 -31.11
CA ALA A 363 -31.30 10.69 -31.74
C ALA A 363 -30.76 9.37 -31.18
N ALA A 364 -31.64 8.46 -30.77
CA ALA A 364 -31.28 7.33 -29.90
C ALA A 364 -31.01 6.01 -30.66
N ALA A 365 -30.13 5.18 -30.09
CA ALA A 365 -30.13 3.74 -30.26
C ALA A 365 -29.86 3.07 -28.90
N LEU A 366 -30.93 2.90 -28.12
CA LEU A 366 -30.88 2.31 -26.79
C LEU A 366 -30.65 0.79 -26.89
N ALA A 367 -29.41 0.35 -26.68
CA ALA A 367 -29.08 -1.07 -26.47
C ALA A 367 -28.67 -1.27 -25.00
N VAL A 368 -29.67 -1.46 -24.12
CA VAL A 368 -29.40 -1.86 -22.72
C VAL A 368 -28.88 -3.29 -22.72
N VAL A 369 -27.56 -3.44 -22.67
CA VAL A 369 -26.94 -4.67 -22.18
C VAL A 369 -26.65 -4.45 -20.70
N LEU A 370 -27.51 -5.00 -19.84
CA LEU A 370 -27.23 -5.15 -18.42
C LEU A 370 -26.07 -6.15 -18.27
N ILE A 371 -24.84 -5.65 -18.39
CA ILE A 371 -23.67 -6.37 -17.91
C ILE A 371 -23.67 -6.21 -16.39
N ALA A 372 -24.17 -7.23 -15.70
CA ALA A 372 -23.97 -7.35 -14.27
C ALA A 372 -22.45 -7.45 -14.03
N GLY A 373 -21.84 -6.33 -13.64
CA GLY A 373 -20.51 -6.34 -13.05
C GLY A 373 -20.56 -7.26 -11.84
N GLY A 374 -19.77 -8.34 -11.88
CA GLY A 374 -19.70 -9.30 -10.80
C GLY A 374 -19.06 -8.64 -9.58
N ALA A 375 -19.88 -8.05 -8.70
CA ALA A 375 -19.49 -7.83 -7.33
C ALA A 375 -19.16 -9.21 -6.74
N VAL A 376 -17.87 -9.53 -6.62
CA VAL A 376 -17.41 -10.71 -5.88
C VAL A 376 -17.70 -10.40 -4.42
N LEU A 377 -18.91 -10.79 -4.00
CA LEU A 377 -19.34 -10.76 -2.61
C LEU A 377 -18.47 -11.73 -1.82
N TYR A 378 -17.36 -11.22 -1.28
CA TYR A 378 -16.66 -11.88 -0.18
C TYR A 378 -17.56 -11.81 1.04
N THR A 379 -18.48 -12.78 1.15
CA THR A 379 -19.23 -12.99 2.38
C THR A 379 -18.23 -13.34 3.47
N ARG A 380 -17.96 -12.40 4.41
CA ARG A 380 -17.17 -12.66 5.62
C ARG A 380 -17.79 -13.85 6.37
N LYS A 381 -17.23 -15.03 6.14
CA LYS A 381 -17.49 -16.21 6.95
C LYS A 381 -16.60 -16.10 8.17
N ARG A 382 -17.20 -15.76 9.31
CA ARG A 382 -16.66 -16.27 10.58
C ARG A 382 -16.58 -17.79 10.45
N PHE A 383 -15.38 -18.33 10.54
CA PHE A 383 -15.23 -19.68 11.04
C PHE A 383 -15.45 -19.60 12.56
N GLU A 384 -16.35 -20.46 13.06
CA GLU A 384 -16.52 -20.74 14.50
C GLU A 384 -15.49 -21.79 14.94
#